data_AF-A0A2E8K995-F1
#
_entry.id   AF-A0A2E8K995-F1
#
_cell.length_a   1.000
_cell.length_b   1.000
_cell.length_c   1.000
_cell.angle_alpha   90.00
_cell.angle_beta   90.00
_cell.angle_gamma   90.00
#
_symmetry.space_group_name_H-M   'P 1'
#
loop_
_entity.id
_entity.type
_entity.pdbx_description
1 polymer ?
#
loop_
_entity_poly.entity_id
_entity_poly.type
_entity_poly.pdbx_seq_one_letter_code
_entity_poly.pdbx_strand_id
1 'polypeptide(L)' 'MPNILLSFFALFVKEIASIRNEVGSIKRLDCTPALNIGWQPRTPEEAIKAGAKSPIELGIV' A
#
# COMPACT_ATOMS: atom_id res chain seq x y z
N MET A 1 13.76 5.34 -2.53
CA MET A 1 15.03 5.16 -1.78
C MET A 1 15.70 3.90 -2.27
N PRO A 2 17.00 3.89 -2.57
CA PRO A 2 17.71 2.64 -2.86
C PRO A 2 17.66 1.73 -1.63
N ASN A 3 17.17 0.50 -1.78
CA ASN A 3 16.94 -0.48 -0.70
C ASN A 3 18.14 -0.73 0.23
N ILE A 4 19.35 -0.41 -0.23
CA ILE A 4 20.62 -0.56 0.49
C ILE A 4 20.73 0.40 1.67
N LEU A 5 20.38 1.69 1.47
CA LEU A 5 20.45 2.69 2.55
C LEU A 5 19.45 2.35 3.65
N LEU A 6 18.24 1.94 3.27
CA LEU A 6 17.23 1.54 4.24
C LEU A 6 17.66 0.32 5.07
N SER A 7 18.34 -0.65 4.45
CA SER A 7 18.89 -1.80 5.16
C SER A 7 19.98 -1.42 6.18
N PHE A 8 20.77 -0.38 5.89
CA PHE A 8 21.76 0.14 6.83
C PHE A 8 21.12 0.89 8.00
N PHE A 9 20.13 1.76 7.72
CA PHE A 9 19.40 2.48 8.77
C PHE A 9 18.51 1.58 9.64
N ALA A 10 18.02 0.46 9.10
CA ALA A 10 17.29 -0.55 9.86
C ALA A 10 18.09 -1.14 11.03
N LEU A 11 19.43 -1.08 11.01
CA LEU A 11 20.27 -1.53 12.13
C LEU A 11 20.22 -0.57 13.32
N PHE A 12 19.91 0.70 13.09
CA PHE A 12 19.95 1.76 14.09
C PHE A 12 18.56 2.25 14.52
N VAL A 13 17.53 2.03 13.69
CA VAL A 13 16.15 2.48 13.96
C VAL A 13 15.20 1.29 13.91
N LYS A 14 14.59 0.98 15.05
CA LYS A 14 13.78 -0.23 15.26
C LYS A 14 12.50 -0.23 14.40
N GLU A 15 11.95 0.95 14.15
CA GLU A 15 10.80 1.18 13.28
C GLU A 15 11.12 0.93 11.81
N ILE A 16 12.36 1.15 11.38
CA ILE A 16 12.81 0.86 10.01
C ILE A 16 13.08 -0.64 9.86
N ALA A 17 13.49 -1.32 10.95
CA ALA A 17 13.67 -2.77 10.96
C ALA A 17 12.37 -3.56 10.72
N SER A 18 11.23 -3.07 11.22
CA SER A 18 9.94 -3.76 11.05
C SER A 18 9.45 -3.76 9.59
N ILE A 19 9.72 -2.67 8.86
CA ILE A 19 9.35 -2.52 7.45
C ILE A 19 10.41 -3.07 6.47
N ARG A 20 11.59 -3.44 6.96
CA ARG A 20 12.73 -3.90 6.13
C ARG A 20 12.38 -5.04 5.19
N ASN A 21 11.60 -6.02 5.66
CA ASN A 21 11.21 -7.18 4.86
C ASN A 21 10.12 -6.87 3.82
N GLU A 22 9.42 -5.75 3.98
CA GLU A 22 8.36 -5.33 3.05
C GLU A 22 8.90 -4.41 1.96
N VAL A 23 10.07 -3.80 2.19
CA VAL A 23 10.69 -2.85 1.26
C VAL A 23 11.22 -3.58 0.04
N GLY A 24 10.62 -3.28 -1.12
CA GLY A 24 10.94 -3.91 -2.39
C GLY A 24 10.17 -5.19 -2.67
N SER A 25 9.33 -5.65 -1.74
CA SER A 25 8.40 -6.76 -1.99
C SER A 25 7.21 -6.26 -2.80
N ILE A 26 7.09 -6.72 -4.05
CA ILE A 26 5.88 -6.50 -4.83
C ILE A 26 4.90 -7.63 -4.45
N LYS A 27 4.03 -7.37 -3.48
CA LYS A 27 2.93 -8.29 -3.15
C LYS A 27 1.86 -8.17 -4.24
N ARG A 28 1.73 -9.20 -5.08
CA ARG A 28 0.59 -9.36 -5.98
C ARG A 28 -0.49 -10.14 -5.26
N LEU A 29 -1.65 -9.53 -5.08
CA LEU A 29 -2.82 -10.18 -4.52
C LEU A 29 -3.56 -10.91 -5.65
N ASP A 30 -4.03 -12.12 -5.37
CA ASP A 30 -4.92 -12.83 -6.27
C ASP A 30 -6.34 -12.27 -6.12
N CYS A 31 -6.83 -11.65 -7.19
CA CYS A 31 -8.17 -11.07 -7.26
C CYS A 31 -9.18 -11.98 -8.00
N THR A 32 -8.77 -13.17 -8.47
CA THR A 32 -9.63 -14.09 -9.23
C THR A 32 -10.96 -14.40 -8.54
N PRO A 33 -11.02 -14.67 -7.21
CA PRO A 33 -12.30 -14.95 -6.55
C PRO A 33 -13.29 -13.79 -6.64
N ALA A 34 -12.80 -12.55 -6.51
CA ALA A 34 -13.64 -11.36 -6.56
C ALA A 34 -14.09 -11.05 -7.99
N LEU A 35 -13.20 -11.21 -8.98
CA LEU A 35 -13.56 -11.06 -10.39
C LEU A 35 -14.65 -12.06 -10.80
N ASN A 36 -14.60 -13.29 -10.29
CA ASN A 36 -15.57 -14.34 -10.61
C ASN A 36 -16.99 -14.05 -10.09
N ILE A 37 -17.15 -13.23 -9.05
CA ILE A 37 -18.46 -12.79 -8.55
C ILE A 37 -18.95 -11.50 -9.24
N GLY A 38 -18.28 -11.07 -10.32
CA GLY A 38 -18.66 -9.88 -11.09
C GLY A 38 -18.12 -8.57 -10.52
N TRP A 39 -17.13 -8.62 -9.61
CA TRP A 39 -16.50 -7.40 -9.12
C TRP A 39 -15.74 -6.70 -10.25
N GLN A 40 -16.01 -5.41 -10.41
CA GLN A 40 -15.32 -4.55 -11.37
C GLN A 40 -14.38 -3.61 -10.58
N PRO A 41 -13.07 -3.94 -10.49
CA PRO A 41 -12.13 -3.10 -9.78
C PRO A 41 -11.95 -1.77 -10.53
N ARG A 42 -11.89 -0.68 -9.76
CA ARG A 42 -11.53 0.64 -10.27
C ARG A 42 -10.03 0.69 -10.57
N THR A 43 -9.61 1.65 -11.38
CA THR A 43 -8.17 1.87 -11.57
C THR A 43 -7.53 2.29 -10.24
N PRO A 44 -6.25 1.94 -9.99
CA PRO A 44 -5.56 2.33 -8.75
C PRO A 44 -5.62 3.83 -8.49
N GLU A 45 -5.51 4.65 -9.53
CA GLU A 45 -5.56 6.11 -9.45
C GLU A 45 -6.90 6.62 -8.94
N GLU A 46 -8.00 6.07 -9.45
CA GLU A 46 -9.35 6.41 -9.01
C GLU A 46 -9.62 5.96 -7.58
N ALA A 47 -9.16 4.77 -7.22
CA ALA A 47 -9.30 4.24 -5.86
C ALA A 47 -8.58 5.13 -4.84
N ILE A 48 -7.36 5.58 -5.16
CA ILE A 48 -6.58 6.50 -4.30
C ILE A 48 -7.29 7.85 -4.18
N LYS A 49 -7.75 8.44 -5.29
CA LYS A 49 -8.47 9.72 -5.28
C LYS A 49 -9.76 9.63 -4.45
N ALA A 50 -10.54 8.58 -4.63
CA ALA A 50 -11.77 8.36 -3.88
C ALA A 50 -11.49 8.16 -2.38
N GLY A 51 -10.45 7.39 -2.03
CA GLY A 51 -10.04 7.18 -0.65
C GLY A 51 -9.50 8.44 0.03
N ALA A 52 -8.83 9.34 -0.70
CA ALA A 52 -8.39 10.62 -0.16
C ALA A 52 -9.55 11.61 0.01
N LYS A 53 -10.59 11.51 -0.82
CA LYS A 53 -11.75 12.40 -0.79
C LYS A 53 -12.79 12.00 0.26
N SER A 54 -12.92 10.69 0.55
CA SER A 54 -13.95 10.19 1.47
C SER A 54 -13.88 10.77 2.89
N PRO A 55 -12.72 11.01 3.53
CA PRO A 55 -12.69 11.60 4.87
C PRO A 55 -13.17 13.05 4.89
N ILE A 56 -12.90 13.79 3.81
CA ILE A 56 -13.36 15.18 3.62
C ILE A 56 -14.87 15.19 3.43
N GLU A 57 -15.39 14.30 2.58
CA GLU A 57 -16.84 14.17 2.33
C GLU A 57 -17.61 13.70 3.58
N LEU A 58 -16.98 12.90 4.43
CA LEU A 58 -17.54 12.41 5.68
C LEU A 58 -17.34 13.40 6.85
N GLY A 59 -16.66 14.53 6.64
CA GLY A 59 -16.40 15.54 7.67
C GLY A 59 -15.52 15.03 8.82
N ILE A 60 -14.69 14.02 8.57
CA ILE A 60 -13.74 13.45 9.53
C ILE A 60 -12.47 14.32 9.60
N VAL A 61 -12.18 15.07 8.54
CA VAL A 61 -11.08 16.04 8.41
C VAL A 61 -11.61 17.33 7.79
#